data_AF-A0A5N8VFV1-F1
#
_entry.id   AF-A0A5N8VFV1-F1
#
_cell.length_a   1.000
_cell.length_b   1.000
_cell.length_c   1.000
_cell.angle_alpha   90.00
_cell.angle_beta   90.00
_cell.angle_gamma   90.00
#
_symmetry.space_group_name_H-M   'P 1'
#
loop_
_entity.id
_entity.type
_entity.pdbx_description
1 polymer ?
#
loop_
_entity_poly.entity_id
_entity_poly.type
_entity_poly.pdbx_seq_one_letter_code
_entity_poly.pdbx_strand_id
1 'polypeptide(L)'
;MTTRVELAPEQLPEQLRPLLVSFQEAQRRGLDAHQAVTRAPIPERHKLTGTAEEAAREAAVAHTALLEATRQSPTPMRDHSAAAYASCVEKAREALATAEAELRAAAGHASVYASVRPGKPLVNTERGVEAPGRQRAMLSVSLLREVVDSLPESLG
;
A
#
# COMPACT_ATOMS: atom_id res chain seq x y z
N MET A 1 -1.91 4.13 -22.02
CA MET A 1 -1.99 4.17 -20.55
C MET A 1 -0.63 4.57 -20.02
N THR A 2 -0.52 5.66 -19.27
CA THR A 2 0.71 6.08 -18.60
C THR A 2 0.62 5.65 -17.14
N THR A 3 1.42 4.67 -16.74
CA THR A 3 1.54 4.25 -15.34
C THR A 3 2.11 5.41 -14.54
N ARG A 4 1.30 6.01 -13.66
CA ARG A 4 1.74 7.07 -12.77
C ARG A 4 2.47 6.40 -11.61
N VAL A 5 3.78 6.60 -11.52
CA VAL A 5 4.58 6.10 -10.39
C VAL A 5 4.57 7.16 -9.31
N GLU A 6 3.87 6.89 -8.21
CA GLU A 6 3.87 7.73 -7.02
C GLU A 6 4.88 7.18 -6.01
N LEU A 7 5.82 8.02 -5.58
CA LEU A 7 6.81 7.67 -4.56
C LEU A 7 6.20 7.92 -3.18
N ALA A 8 6.02 6.84 -2.43
CA ALA A 8 5.58 6.92 -1.03
C ALA A 8 6.79 7.15 -0.11
N PRO A 9 6.68 7.97 0.96
CA PRO A 9 7.80 8.24 1.87
C PRO A 9 8.42 6.98 2.50
N GLU A 10 7.61 5.96 2.74
CA GLU A 10 8.03 4.70 3.37
C GLU A 10 9.00 3.90 2.48
N GLN A 11 8.92 4.11 1.16
CA GLN A 11 9.77 3.47 0.15
C GLN A 11 11.16 4.10 0.07
N LEU A 12 11.42 5.20 0.78
CA LEU A 12 12.72 5.84 0.87
C LEU A 12 13.43 5.54 2.19
N PRO A 13 14.78 5.54 2.17
CA PRO A 13 15.60 5.57 3.38
C PRO A 13 15.23 6.74 4.29
N GLU A 14 15.35 6.56 5.60
CA GLU A 14 14.95 7.54 6.62
C GLU A 14 15.55 8.93 6.39
N GLN A 15 16.78 8.99 5.86
CA GLN A 15 17.48 10.24 5.59
C GLN A 15 16.83 11.07 4.47
N LEU A 16 16.16 10.42 3.52
CA LEU A 16 15.53 11.07 2.36
C LEU A 16 14.05 11.41 2.59
N ARG A 17 13.40 10.77 3.55
CA ARG A 17 11.99 11.03 3.90
C ARG A 17 11.69 12.50 4.19
N PRO A 18 12.42 13.21 5.06
CA PRO A 18 12.12 14.62 5.34
C PRO A 18 12.28 15.52 4.10
N LEU A 19 13.19 15.16 3.18
CA LEU A 19 13.40 15.90 1.93
C LEU A 19 12.27 15.66 0.91
N LEU A 20 11.71 14.44 0.86
CA LEU A 20 10.54 14.17 0.03
C LEU A 20 9.31 14.93 0.56
N VAL A 21 9.10 14.93 1.88
CA VAL A 21 7.99 15.65 2.51
C VAL A 21 8.10 17.15 2.25
N SER A 22 9.28 17.75 2.44
CA SER A 22 9.48 19.18 2.20
C SER A 22 9.27 19.54 0.72
N PHE A 23 9.68 18.67 -0.21
CA PHE A 23 9.40 18.85 -1.64
C PHE A 23 7.90 18.78 -1.94
N GLN A 24 7.17 17.78 -1.42
CA GLN A 24 5.73 17.63 -1.62
C GLN A 24 4.96 18.83 -1.05
N GLU A 25 5.33 19.32 0.13
CA GLU A 25 4.74 20.51 0.73
C GLU A 25 5.02 21.78 -0.09
N ALA A 26 6.27 21.96 -0.55
CA ALA A 26 6.63 23.09 -1.40
C ALA A 26 5.92 23.04 -2.76
N GLN A 27 5.81 21.86 -3.36
CA GLN A 27 5.07 21.64 -4.61
C GLN A 27 3.59 21.96 -4.44
N ARG A 28 2.97 21.51 -3.34
CA ARG A 28 1.57 21.82 -3.03
C ARG A 28 1.36 23.31 -2.84
N ARG A 29 2.22 23.98 -2.07
CA ARG A 29 2.18 25.45 -1.90
C ARG A 29 2.33 26.19 -3.24
N GLY A 30 3.23 25.74 -4.12
CA GLY A 30 3.38 26.29 -5.46
C GLY A 30 2.14 26.12 -6.34
N LEU A 31 1.51 24.94 -6.31
CA LEU A 31 0.25 24.69 -7.03
C LEU A 31 -0.90 25.55 -6.50
N ASP A 32 -1.05 25.63 -5.17
CA ASP A 32 -2.09 26.42 -4.53
C ASP A 32 -1.92 27.92 -4.85
N ALA A 33 -0.69 28.44 -4.82
CA ALA A 33 -0.38 29.82 -5.19
C ALA A 33 -0.65 30.09 -6.68
N HIS A 34 -0.29 29.15 -7.57
CA HIS A 34 -0.57 29.28 -9.00
C HIS A 34 -2.08 29.26 -9.30
N GLN A 35 -2.83 28.39 -8.61
CA GLN A 35 -4.29 28.36 -8.71
C GLN A 35 -4.92 29.66 -8.21
N ALA A 36 -4.38 30.25 -7.14
CA ALA A 36 -4.84 31.54 -6.62
C ALA A 36 -4.68 32.66 -7.66
N VAL A 37 -3.52 32.75 -8.35
CA VAL A 37 -3.33 33.72 -9.45
C VAL A 37 -4.30 33.47 -10.60
N THR A 38 -4.51 32.21 -10.98
CA THR A 38 -5.37 31.84 -12.10
C THR A 38 -6.83 32.22 -11.84
N ARG A 39 -7.31 31.96 -10.62
CA ARG A 39 -8.69 32.24 -10.20
C ARG A 39 -8.94 33.70 -9.83
N ALA A 40 -7.89 34.47 -9.51
CA ALA A 40 -8.03 35.86 -9.14
C ALA A 40 -8.52 36.75 -10.30
N PRO A 41 -9.31 37.80 -10.00
CA PRO A 41 -9.67 38.84 -10.96
C PRO A 41 -8.42 39.47 -11.58
N ILE A 42 -8.46 39.78 -12.88
CA ILE A 42 -7.35 40.40 -13.63
C ILE A 42 -6.64 41.55 -12.87
N PRO A 43 -7.36 42.53 -12.27
CA PRO A 43 -6.69 43.64 -11.59
C PRO A 43 -5.95 43.21 -10.32
N GLU A 44 -6.21 42.04 -9.74
CA GLU A 44 -5.59 41.59 -8.49
C GLU A 44 -4.43 40.61 -8.71
N ARG A 45 -4.31 40.06 -9.92
CA ARG A 45 -3.28 39.05 -10.26
C ARG A 45 -1.86 39.53 -9.97
N HIS A 46 -1.54 40.78 -10.26
CA HIS A 46 -0.21 41.36 -10.04
C HIS A 46 0.25 41.35 -8.57
N LYS A 47 -0.70 41.30 -7.61
CA LYS A 47 -0.39 41.21 -6.19
C LYS A 47 -0.02 39.78 -5.77
N LEU A 48 -0.51 38.78 -6.50
CA LEU A 48 -0.34 37.36 -6.21
C LEU A 48 0.77 36.72 -7.04
N THR A 49 1.17 37.31 -8.16
CA THR A 49 2.25 36.80 -9.03
C THR A 49 3.57 36.64 -8.27
N GLY A 50 3.96 37.62 -7.46
CA GLY A 50 5.19 37.54 -6.64
C GLY A 50 5.18 36.34 -5.70
N THR A 51 4.07 36.11 -5.00
CA THR A 51 3.91 34.96 -4.09
C THR A 51 3.93 33.62 -4.81
N ALA A 52 3.36 33.54 -6.01
CA ALA A 52 3.39 32.32 -6.81
C ALA A 52 4.79 32.02 -7.36
N GLU A 53 5.54 33.04 -7.76
CA GLU A 53 6.93 32.88 -8.21
C GLU A 53 7.87 32.48 -7.07
N GLU A 54 7.69 33.02 -5.88
CA GLU A 54 8.45 32.63 -4.69
C GLU A 54 8.16 31.17 -4.31
N ALA A 55 6.88 30.77 -4.25
CA ALA A 55 6.49 29.39 -3.98
C ALA A 55 7.03 28.40 -5.03
N ALA A 56 7.05 28.80 -6.31
CA ALA A 56 7.64 27.99 -7.37
C ALA A 56 9.16 27.85 -7.23
N ARG A 57 9.86 28.92 -6.83
CA ARG A 57 11.30 28.89 -6.53
C ARG A 57 11.61 27.96 -5.35
N GLU A 58 10.84 28.04 -4.26
CA GLU A 58 10.98 27.15 -3.12
C GLU A 58 10.81 25.68 -3.51
N ALA A 59 9.81 25.37 -4.34
CA ALA A 59 9.62 24.01 -4.85
C ALA A 59 10.80 23.53 -5.69
N ALA A 60 11.39 24.40 -6.53
CA ALA A 60 12.57 24.06 -7.32
C ALA A 60 13.82 23.82 -6.45
N VAL A 61 14.02 24.60 -5.39
CA VAL A 61 15.11 24.40 -4.42
C VAL A 61 14.94 23.08 -3.67
N ALA A 62 13.74 22.80 -3.15
CA ALA A 62 13.45 21.54 -2.46
C ALA A 62 13.64 20.32 -3.38
N HIS A 63 13.23 20.42 -4.65
CA HIS A 63 13.47 19.39 -5.65
C HIS A 63 14.97 19.16 -5.89
N THR A 64 15.75 20.23 -5.99
CA THR A 64 17.20 20.15 -6.21
C THR A 64 17.89 19.49 -5.01
N ALA A 65 17.52 19.87 -3.78
CA ALA A 65 18.03 19.25 -2.56
C ALA A 65 17.71 17.74 -2.49
N LEU A 66 16.51 17.33 -2.88
CA LEU A 66 16.13 15.91 -2.97
C LEU A 66 16.98 15.16 -4.03
N LEU A 67 17.20 15.77 -5.20
CA LEU A 67 18.02 15.18 -6.26
C LEU A 67 19.50 15.05 -5.86
N GLU A 68 20.06 16.02 -5.14
CA GLU A 68 21.42 15.96 -4.66
C GLU A 68 21.59 14.88 -3.58
N ALA A 69 20.66 14.82 -2.63
CA ALA A 69 20.69 13.82 -1.57
C ALA A 69 20.53 12.38 -2.10
N THR A 70 19.66 12.18 -3.10
CA THR A 70 19.51 10.88 -3.77
C THR A 70 20.76 10.47 -4.55
N ARG A 71 21.42 11.43 -5.24
CA ARG A 71 22.70 11.18 -5.94
C ARG A 71 23.82 10.79 -4.98
N GLN A 72 23.86 11.35 -3.79
CA GLN A 72 24.88 11.05 -2.77
C GLN A 72 24.66 9.70 -2.07
N SER A 73 23.47 9.12 -2.16
CA SER A 73 23.08 7.91 -1.42
C SER A 73 22.61 6.74 -2.31
N PRO A 74 23.36 6.31 -3.34
CA PRO A 74 22.91 5.27 -4.26
C PRO A 74 22.84 3.88 -3.62
N THR A 75 23.79 3.54 -2.74
CA THR A 75 23.86 2.23 -2.07
C THR A 75 22.72 2.05 -1.04
N PRO A 76 22.49 3.00 -0.11
CA PRO A 76 21.40 2.89 0.87
C PRO A 76 20.02 2.77 0.23
N MET A 77 19.77 3.44 -0.91
CA MET A 77 18.51 3.34 -1.63
C MET A 77 18.29 1.94 -2.22
N ARG A 78 19.35 1.32 -2.77
CA ARG A 78 19.29 -0.04 -3.32
C ARG A 78 19.07 -1.06 -2.22
N ASP A 79 19.77 -0.91 -1.10
CA ASP A 79 19.67 -1.82 0.04
C ASP A 79 18.28 -1.74 0.68
N HIS A 80 17.73 -0.53 0.86
CA HIS A 80 16.37 -0.34 1.37
C HIS A 80 15.33 -0.97 0.44
N SER A 81 15.47 -0.78 -0.87
CA SER A 81 14.56 -1.38 -1.86
C SER A 81 14.62 -2.90 -1.85
N ALA A 82 15.82 -3.48 -1.76
CA ALA A 82 16.01 -4.92 -1.67
C ALA A 82 15.43 -5.50 -0.37
N ALA A 83 15.64 -4.82 0.76
CA ALA A 83 15.10 -5.22 2.05
C ALA A 83 13.56 -5.16 2.07
N ALA A 84 12.97 -4.09 1.52
CA ALA A 84 11.52 -3.95 1.40
C ALA A 84 10.92 -5.07 0.53
N TYR A 85 11.55 -5.36 -0.62
CA TYR A 85 11.12 -6.46 -1.49
C TYR A 85 11.19 -7.80 -0.77
N ALA A 86 12.32 -8.12 -0.11
CA ALA A 86 12.48 -9.36 0.63
C ALA A 86 11.43 -9.51 1.75
N SER A 87 11.14 -8.43 2.48
CA SER A 87 10.10 -8.42 3.52
C SER A 87 8.72 -8.70 2.95
N CYS A 88 8.36 -8.11 1.80
CA CYS A 88 7.09 -8.40 1.13
C CYS A 88 6.98 -9.86 0.68
N VAL A 89 8.07 -10.43 0.14
CA VAL A 89 8.09 -11.84 -0.27
C VAL A 89 7.91 -12.78 0.91
N GLU A 90 8.57 -12.53 2.04
CA GLU A 90 8.40 -13.37 3.24
C GLU A 90 6.99 -13.25 3.82
N LYS A 91 6.42 -12.04 3.88
CA LYS A 91 5.01 -11.87 4.30
C LYS A 91 4.04 -12.61 3.38
N ALA A 92 4.26 -12.56 2.07
CA ALA A 92 3.44 -13.30 1.11
C ALA A 92 3.57 -14.81 1.32
N ARG A 93 4.78 -15.31 1.58
CA ARG A 93 5.02 -16.71 1.90
C ARG A 93 4.32 -17.16 3.19
N GLU A 94 4.37 -16.34 4.24
CA GLU A 94 3.67 -16.60 5.51
C GLU A 94 2.15 -16.62 5.33
N ALA A 95 1.61 -15.68 4.54
CA ALA A 95 0.19 -15.63 4.21
C ALA A 95 -0.25 -16.88 3.42
N LEU A 96 0.54 -17.32 2.44
CA LEU A 96 0.28 -18.53 1.68
C LEU A 96 0.33 -19.79 2.55
N ALA A 97 1.29 -19.89 3.47
CA ALA A 97 1.38 -21.01 4.40
C ALA A 97 0.16 -21.06 5.35
N THR A 98 -0.30 -19.89 5.81
CA THR A 98 -1.50 -19.77 6.64
C THR A 98 -2.74 -20.20 5.85
N ALA A 99 -2.88 -19.72 4.62
CA ALA A 99 -3.98 -20.12 3.73
C ALA A 99 -3.96 -21.62 3.43
N GLU A 100 -2.79 -22.23 3.22
CA GLU A 100 -2.67 -23.69 3.03
C GLU A 100 -3.13 -24.46 4.27
N ALA A 101 -2.74 -24.00 5.47
CA ALA A 101 -3.16 -24.61 6.73
C ALA A 101 -4.68 -24.54 6.91
N GLU A 102 -5.29 -23.40 6.60
CA GLU A 102 -6.75 -23.22 6.64
C GLU A 102 -7.46 -24.11 5.61
N LEU A 103 -6.95 -24.21 4.38
CA LEU A 103 -7.51 -25.09 3.35
C LEU A 103 -7.42 -26.55 3.75
N ARG A 104 -6.29 -26.98 4.35
CA ARG A 104 -6.12 -28.34 4.86
C ARG A 104 -7.09 -28.63 6.01
N ALA A 105 -7.29 -27.68 6.92
CA ALA A 105 -8.29 -27.79 7.98
C ALA A 105 -9.72 -27.89 7.42
N ALA A 106 -10.06 -27.06 6.42
CA ALA A 106 -11.36 -27.11 5.75
C ALA A 106 -11.60 -28.45 5.03
N ALA A 107 -10.57 -28.99 4.35
CA ALA A 107 -10.64 -30.31 3.72
C ALA A 107 -10.84 -31.43 4.75
N GLY A 108 -10.21 -31.35 5.92
CA GLY A 108 -10.45 -32.26 7.05
C GLY A 108 -11.89 -32.20 7.56
N HIS A 109 -12.46 -31.00 7.71
CA HIS A 109 -13.87 -30.87 8.09
C HIS A 109 -14.83 -31.37 7.00
N ALA A 110 -14.52 -31.14 5.72
CA ALA A 110 -15.31 -31.63 4.60
C ALA A 110 -15.27 -33.16 4.49
N SER A 111 -14.13 -33.79 4.74
CA SER A 111 -14.01 -35.26 4.72
C SER A 111 -14.77 -35.92 5.87
N VAL A 112 -14.73 -35.33 7.07
CA VAL A 112 -15.57 -35.75 8.20
C VAL A 112 -17.04 -35.59 7.84
N TYR A 113 -17.47 -34.45 7.31
CA TYR A 113 -18.86 -34.24 6.89
C TYR A 113 -19.31 -35.23 5.81
N ALA A 114 -18.48 -35.51 4.80
CA ALA A 114 -18.77 -36.49 3.76
C ALA A 114 -18.85 -37.94 4.28
N SER A 115 -18.18 -38.25 5.40
CA SER A 115 -18.28 -39.55 6.08
C SER A 115 -19.62 -39.74 6.82
N VAL A 116 -20.31 -38.64 7.14
CA VAL A 116 -21.65 -38.61 7.75
C VAL A 116 -22.73 -38.53 6.65
N ARG A 117 -22.83 -39.56 5.82
CA ARG A 117 -23.99 -39.73 4.91
C ARG A 117 -25.22 -40.22 5.70
N PRO A 118 -26.46 -39.91 5.24
CA PRO A 118 -27.67 -40.46 5.84
C PRO A 118 -27.63 -42.00 5.79
N GLY A 119 -27.63 -42.64 6.96
CA GLY A 119 -27.65 -44.11 7.12
C GLY A 119 -26.43 -44.76 7.78
N LYS A 120 -25.39 -44.02 8.20
CA LYS A 120 -24.26 -44.56 8.99
C LYS A 120 -24.09 -43.84 10.33
N PRO A 121 -23.63 -44.53 11.39
CA PRO A 121 -23.59 -43.96 12.74
C PRO A 121 -22.60 -42.79 12.82
N LEU A 122 -23.07 -41.69 13.40
CA LEU A 122 -22.28 -40.51 13.74
C LEU A 122 -21.19 -40.94 14.74
N VAL A 123 -19.93 -40.88 14.32
CA VAL A 123 -18.81 -40.92 15.28
C VAL A 123 -18.83 -39.57 15.99
N ASN A 124 -19.23 -39.64 17.25
CA ASN A 124 -19.43 -38.49 18.11
C ASN A 124 -18.06 -37.90 18.47
N THR A 125 -17.74 -36.72 17.93
CA THR A 125 -16.74 -35.82 18.52
C THR A 125 -17.41 -34.46 18.70
N GLU A 126 -18.29 -34.41 19.70
CA GLU A 126 -18.66 -33.21 20.46
C GLU A 126 -19.28 -32.01 19.69
N ARG A 127 -20.62 -32.04 19.67
CA ARG A 127 -21.56 -30.93 19.99
C ARG A 127 -21.19 -29.50 19.54
N GLY A 128 -21.81 -29.11 18.41
CA GLY A 128 -22.84 -28.06 18.39
C GLY A 128 -22.40 -26.61 18.59
N VAL A 129 -21.91 -25.96 17.53
CA VAL A 129 -22.07 -24.51 17.29
C VAL A 129 -22.19 -24.31 15.77
N GLU A 130 -23.03 -23.37 15.35
CA GLU A 130 -23.33 -22.91 13.98
C GLU A 130 -22.24 -23.18 12.93
N ALA A 131 -22.63 -23.78 11.80
CA ALA A 131 -21.79 -24.24 10.69
C ALA A 131 -20.44 -23.50 10.54
N PRO A 132 -19.37 -23.95 11.22
CA PRO A 132 -18.09 -23.25 11.27
C PRO A 132 -17.41 -23.21 9.89
N GLY A 133 -17.80 -24.10 8.97
CA GLY A 133 -17.32 -24.09 7.60
C GLY A 133 -17.70 -22.85 6.80
N ARG A 134 -18.91 -22.28 6.99
CA ARG A 134 -19.34 -21.10 6.24
C ARG A 134 -18.68 -19.82 6.76
N GLN A 135 -18.55 -19.69 8.08
CA GLN A 135 -17.82 -18.57 8.69
C GLN A 135 -16.33 -18.62 8.33
N ARG A 136 -15.70 -19.81 8.39
CA ARG A 136 -14.29 -19.97 7.97
C ARG A 136 -14.08 -19.75 6.48
N ALA A 137 -15.02 -20.16 5.63
CA ALA A 137 -14.98 -19.85 4.19
C ALA A 137 -15.11 -18.35 3.92
N MET A 138 -15.98 -17.64 4.64
CA MET A 138 -16.07 -16.17 4.52
C MET A 138 -14.83 -15.46 5.06
N LEU A 139 -14.20 -15.98 6.11
CA LEU A 139 -12.93 -15.45 6.65
C LEU A 139 -11.79 -15.61 5.64
N SER A 140 -11.64 -16.79 5.04
CA SER A 140 -10.63 -17.05 4.01
C SER A 140 -10.86 -16.22 2.74
N VAL A 141 -12.11 -15.99 2.32
CA VAL A 141 -12.43 -15.04 1.25
C VAL A 141 -12.07 -13.60 1.62
N SER A 142 -12.26 -13.20 2.88
CA SER A 142 -11.91 -11.85 3.35
C SER A 142 -10.39 -11.66 3.41
N LEU A 143 -9.64 -12.65 3.90
CA LEU A 143 -8.17 -12.66 3.92
C LEU A 143 -7.58 -12.63 2.51
N LEU A 144 -8.14 -13.39 1.56
CA LEU A 144 -7.71 -13.33 0.16
C LEU A 144 -7.96 -11.96 -0.47
N ARG A 145 -9.05 -11.28 -0.09
CA ARG A 145 -9.36 -9.94 -0.57
C ARG A 145 -8.39 -8.90 0.00
N GLU A 146 -8.06 -9.00 1.28
CA GLU A 146 -7.00 -8.17 1.90
C GLU A 146 -5.63 -8.41 1.25
N VAL A 147 -5.31 -9.65 0.88
CA VAL A 147 -4.07 -9.94 0.15
C VAL A 147 -4.07 -9.30 -1.24
N VAL A 148 -5.19 -9.38 -1.97
CA VAL A 148 -5.33 -8.72 -3.28
C VAL A 148 -5.24 -7.19 -3.16
N ASP A 149 -5.86 -6.61 -2.13
CA ASP A 149 -5.80 -5.16 -1.87
C ASP A 149 -4.42 -4.71 -1.35
N SER A 150 -3.62 -5.63 -0.79
CA SER A 150 -2.24 -5.36 -0.35
C SER A 150 -1.21 -5.46 -1.47
N LEU A 151 -1.59 -5.98 -2.65
CA LEU A 151 -0.72 -6.02 -3.82
C LEU A 151 -0.74 -4.65 -4.52
N PRO A 152 0.42 -4.17 -5.02
CA PRO A 152 0.46 -2.93 -5.77
C PRO A 152 -0.41 -3.03 -7.04
N GLU A 153 -1.27 -2.03 -7.25
CA GLU A 153 -2.28 -1.96 -8.32
C GLU A 153 -1.76 -2.26 -9.74
N SER A 154 -0.45 -2.23 -9.97
CA SER A 154 0.16 -2.60 -11.25
C SER A 154 0.12 -4.09 -11.61
N LEU A 155 -0.40 -4.96 -10.73
CA LEU A 155 -0.42 -6.42 -10.91
C LEU A 155 -1.81 -7.08 -10.75
N GLY A 156 -2.86 -6.30 -10.46
CA GLY A 156 -4.26 -6.77 -10.40
C GLY A 156 -5.07 -6.31 -11.62
#